data_AF-A0A328IMJ9-F1
#
_entry.id   AF-A0A328IMJ9-F1
#
_cell.length_a   1.000
_cell.length_b   1.000
_cell.length_c   1.000
_cell.angle_alpha   90.00
_cell.angle_beta   90.00
_cell.angle_gamma   90.00
#
_symmetry.space_group_name_H-M   'P 1'
#
loop_
_entity.id
_entity.type
_entity.pdbx_description
1 polymer ?
#
loop_
_entity_poly.entity_id
_entity_poly.type
_entity_poly.pdbx_seq_one_letter_code
_entity_poly.pdbx_strand_id
1 'polypeptide(L)'
;MGKYETTFDEYDAFCNATGRSKPDDFDWGRGKRPVINVTWWDAIDYCNWLSEKEKLPKAYDSNGNLLDKDGRITTDLSEVLGYRLPAEAEWEYAARGGNKSKGYKYSGSDNVDDIAWYWQNSGDKYLTGDWDLDTMMKNNCKTQEVGKKTPNELGIYDLSGNVWEWCSDWYGGYSSSAQTNPYKNSGSNRVFRGGSWYYFATDARVAFRYSSSPSSTYRSLGFRIARTVP
;
A
#
# COMPACT_ATOMS: atom_id res chain seq x y z
N MET A 1 -6.17 -5.52 8.63
CA MET A 1 -5.53 -4.64 7.62
C MET A 1 -5.93 -3.21 7.89
N GLY A 2 -5.04 -2.25 7.64
CA GLY A 2 -5.32 -0.82 7.76
C GLY A 2 -6.49 -0.41 6.88
N LYS A 3 -7.39 0.39 7.45
CA LYS A 3 -8.59 0.89 6.76
C LYS A 3 -8.25 1.86 5.63
N TYR A 4 -7.14 2.57 5.79
CA TYR A 4 -6.59 3.57 4.87
C TYR A 4 -5.12 3.24 4.59
N GLU A 5 -4.56 3.87 3.56
CA GLU A 5 -3.11 4.00 3.41
C GLU A 5 -2.52 4.72 4.64
N THR A 6 -1.27 4.42 4.99
CA THR A 6 -0.57 5.16 6.05
C THR A 6 -0.42 6.62 5.64
N THR A 7 -0.85 7.52 6.49
CA THR A 7 -0.90 8.97 6.21
C THR A 7 0.40 9.66 6.58
N PHE A 8 0.60 10.87 6.05
CA PHE A 8 1.71 11.72 6.49
C PHE A 8 1.62 12.09 7.97
N ASP A 9 0.44 12.29 8.57
CA ASP A 9 0.30 12.53 10.01
C ASP A 9 0.87 11.38 10.85
N GLU A 10 0.55 10.15 10.46
CA GLU A 10 1.03 8.93 11.11
C GLU A 10 2.54 8.74 10.91
N TYR A 11 3.02 8.93 9.68
CA TYR A 11 4.43 8.79 9.36
C TYR A 11 5.30 9.91 9.96
N ASP A 12 4.78 11.13 10.06
CA ASP A 12 5.47 12.24 10.73
C ASP A 12 5.64 11.98 12.22
N ALA A 13 4.67 11.32 12.87
CA ALA A 13 4.81 10.90 14.26
C ALA A 13 5.96 9.89 14.42
N PHE A 14 6.15 9.00 13.45
CA PHE A 14 7.30 8.09 13.39
C PHE A 14 8.62 8.84 13.21
N CYS A 15 8.70 9.76 12.24
CA CYS A 15 9.89 10.59 12.02
C CYS A 15 10.28 11.38 13.27
N ASN A 16 9.31 12.05 13.90
CA ASN A 16 9.54 12.83 15.11
C ASN A 16 10.03 11.96 16.29
N ALA A 17 9.47 10.75 16.45
CA ALA A 17 9.84 9.84 17.54
C ALA A 17 11.22 9.20 17.35
N THR A 18 11.68 9.04 16.10
CA THR A 18 12.92 8.31 15.77
C THR A 18 14.06 9.23 15.34
N GLY A 19 13.81 10.53 15.16
CA GLY A 19 14.78 11.48 14.63
C GLY A 19 15.04 11.32 13.13
N ARG A 20 14.20 10.55 12.41
CA ARG A 20 14.31 10.39 10.96
C ARG A 20 13.84 11.65 10.22
N SER A 21 14.46 11.91 9.08
CA SER A 21 13.98 12.93 8.15
C SER A 21 12.60 12.56 7.62
N LYS A 22 11.76 13.58 7.46
CA LYS A 22 10.45 13.45 6.83
C LYS A 22 10.61 13.32 5.31
N PRO A 23 9.87 12.41 4.65
CA PRO A 23 9.91 12.31 3.19
C PRO A 23 9.24 13.55 2.57
N ASP A 24 9.73 13.93 1.40
CA ASP A 24 9.21 15.04 0.59
C ASP A 24 7.75 14.77 0.18
N ASP A 25 6.88 15.77 0.35
CA ASP A 25 5.46 15.77 -0.04
C ASP A 25 5.18 16.58 -1.31
N PHE A 26 6.23 17.05 -2.02
CA PHE A 26 6.14 17.87 -3.25
C PHE A 26 5.35 19.17 -3.06
N ASP A 27 5.34 19.72 -1.85
CA ASP A 27 4.51 20.87 -1.47
C ASP A 27 3.00 20.65 -1.71
N TRP A 28 2.54 19.40 -1.81
CA TRP A 28 1.13 19.05 -2.00
C TRP A 28 0.32 19.12 -0.70
N GLY A 29 1.01 19.24 0.42
CA GLY A 29 0.48 19.15 1.75
C GLY A 29 0.63 17.74 2.33
N ARG A 30 0.81 17.72 3.65
CA ARG A 30 0.93 16.52 4.48
C ARG A 30 -0.46 16.13 5.03
N GLY A 31 -0.57 15.82 6.32
CA GLY A 31 -1.85 15.55 6.94
C GLY A 31 -2.38 14.15 6.64
N LYS A 32 -3.67 14.09 6.27
CA LYS A 32 -4.40 12.86 5.92
C LYS A 32 -4.13 12.34 4.51
N ARG A 33 -3.19 12.93 3.77
CA ARG A 33 -2.72 12.38 2.51
C ARG A 33 -1.85 11.15 2.78
N PRO A 34 -1.86 10.14 1.90
CA PRO A 34 -0.98 8.99 2.06
C PRO A 34 0.48 9.44 2.01
N VAL A 35 1.31 8.86 2.87
CA VAL A 35 2.76 9.07 2.80
C VAL A 35 3.28 8.49 1.49
N ILE A 36 4.10 9.27 0.79
CA ILE A 36 4.77 8.92 -0.47
C ILE A 36 6.28 9.12 -0.33
N ASN A 37 7.04 8.78 -1.36
CA ASN A 37 8.51 8.87 -1.34
C ASN A 37 9.16 8.05 -0.21
N VAL A 38 8.56 6.92 0.15
CA VAL A 38 9.09 5.98 1.14
C VAL A 38 9.55 4.70 0.47
N THR A 39 10.71 4.21 0.88
CA THR A 39 11.22 2.91 0.43
C THR A 39 10.44 1.77 1.09
N TRP A 40 10.67 0.54 0.62
CA TRP A 40 10.16 -0.63 1.33
C TRP A 40 10.78 -0.75 2.73
N TRP A 41 12.06 -0.38 2.86
CA TRP A 41 12.80 -0.37 4.14
C TRP A 41 12.19 0.61 5.14
N ASP A 42 11.89 1.83 4.69
CA ASP A 42 11.18 2.84 5.49
C ASP A 42 9.85 2.33 6.02
N ALA A 43 9.08 1.65 5.17
CA ALA A 43 7.78 1.12 5.53
C ALA A 43 7.86 -0.01 6.57
N ILE A 44 8.85 -0.91 6.48
CA ILE A 44 9.03 -1.95 7.50
C ILE A 44 9.58 -1.43 8.82
N ASP A 45 10.41 -0.37 8.78
CA ASP A 45 10.88 0.31 9.99
C ASP A 45 9.72 1.01 10.72
N TYR A 46 8.82 1.66 9.97
CA TYR A 46 7.58 2.19 10.51
C TYR A 46 6.74 1.10 11.18
N CYS A 47 6.61 -0.06 10.54
CA CYS A 47 5.88 -1.20 11.08
C CYS A 47 6.50 -1.72 12.40
N ASN A 48 7.84 -1.86 12.44
CA ASN A 48 8.56 -2.27 13.64
C ASN A 48 8.43 -1.24 14.77
N TRP A 49 8.57 0.06 14.46
CA TRP A 49 8.37 1.14 15.44
C TRP A 49 6.96 1.12 16.03
N LEU A 50 5.93 0.96 15.18
CA LEU A 50 4.55 0.91 15.64
C LEU A 50 4.31 -0.33 16.53
N SER A 51 4.94 -1.45 16.18
CA SER A 51 4.91 -2.67 16.99
C SER A 51 5.50 -2.44 18.38
N GLU A 52 6.70 -1.87 18.46
CA GLU A 52 7.36 -1.56 19.74
C GLU A 52 6.55 -0.56 20.58
N LYS A 53 6.01 0.49 19.94
CA LYS A 53 5.14 1.49 20.58
C LYS A 53 3.90 0.86 21.21
N GLU A 54 3.35 -0.19 20.60
CA GLU A 54 2.22 -0.95 21.12
C GLU A 54 2.60 -2.19 21.94
N LYS A 55 3.89 -2.35 22.29
CA LYS A 55 4.43 -3.48 23.06
C LYS A 55 4.19 -4.84 22.41
N LEU A 56 4.25 -4.88 21.08
CA LEU A 56 4.22 -6.09 20.26
C LEU A 56 5.63 -6.51 19.84
N PRO A 57 5.88 -7.80 19.54
CA PRO A 57 7.11 -8.24 18.90
C PRO A 57 7.33 -7.53 17.56
N LYS A 58 8.60 -7.35 17.16
CA LYS A 58 8.93 -6.87 15.82
C LYS A 58 8.46 -7.87 14.78
N ALA A 59 8.01 -7.36 13.64
CA ALA A 59 7.67 -8.20 12.50
C ALA A 59 8.85 -8.44 11.57
N TYR A 60 9.89 -7.60 11.59
CA TYR A 60 11.01 -7.71 10.67
C TYR A 60 12.37 -7.65 11.36
N ASP A 61 13.34 -8.40 10.82
CA ASP A 61 14.77 -8.18 11.09
C ASP A 61 15.36 -7.08 10.19
N SER A 62 16.66 -6.81 10.34
CA SER A 62 17.39 -5.81 9.53
C SER A 62 17.54 -6.18 8.05
N ASN A 63 17.28 -7.45 7.68
CA ASN A 63 17.34 -7.93 6.30
C ASN A 63 15.94 -7.97 5.66
N GLY A 64 14.90 -7.58 6.39
CA GLY A 64 13.53 -7.62 5.92
C GLY A 64 12.91 -9.02 5.90
N ASN A 65 13.45 -9.96 6.69
CA ASN A 65 12.82 -11.25 6.95
C ASN A 65 11.71 -11.06 7.98
N LEU A 66 10.62 -11.81 7.84
CA LEU A 66 9.55 -11.81 8.83
C LEU A 66 9.98 -12.57 10.09
N LEU A 67 9.52 -12.11 11.25
CA LEU A 67 9.84 -12.67 12.56
C LEU A 67 8.59 -13.18 13.28
N ASP A 68 8.73 -14.33 13.95
CA ASP A 68 7.74 -14.85 14.89
C ASP A 68 7.76 -14.06 16.22
N LYS A 69 6.86 -14.44 17.14
CA LYS A 69 6.77 -13.82 18.48
C LYS A 69 8.05 -13.89 19.33
N ASP A 70 8.93 -14.85 19.04
CA ASP A 70 10.18 -15.07 19.76
C ASP A 70 11.39 -14.48 19.02
N GLY A 71 11.17 -13.77 17.90
CA GLY A 71 12.21 -13.15 17.08
C GLY A 71 12.93 -14.10 16.14
N ARG A 72 12.36 -15.27 15.81
CA ARG A 72 12.92 -16.21 14.83
C ARG A 72 12.36 -15.93 13.45
N ILE A 73 13.19 -16.12 12.42
CA ILE A 73 12.75 -15.96 11.02
C ILE A 73 11.64 -16.97 10.72
N THR A 74 10.52 -16.49 10.19
CA THR A 74 9.39 -17.30 9.76
C THR A 74 8.89 -16.86 8.39
N THR A 75 8.23 -17.78 7.69
CA THR A 75 7.42 -17.46 6.50
C THR A 75 5.93 -17.69 6.74
N ASP A 76 5.56 -18.15 7.94
CA ASP A 76 4.17 -18.28 8.34
C ASP A 76 3.66 -16.93 8.83
N LEU A 77 2.82 -16.29 8.02
CA LEU A 77 2.22 -15.00 8.34
C LEU A 77 1.37 -15.03 9.63
N SER A 78 0.89 -16.21 10.03
CA SER A 78 0.10 -16.38 11.25
C SER A 78 0.94 -16.29 12.53
N GLU A 79 2.25 -16.48 12.43
CA GLU A 79 3.19 -16.38 13.55
C GLU A 79 3.71 -14.94 13.77
N VAL A 80 3.48 -14.04 12.80
CA VAL A 80 3.95 -12.65 12.83
C VAL A 80 2.95 -11.76 13.57
N LEU A 81 3.19 -11.53 14.86
CA LEU A 81 2.27 -10.79 15.73
C LEU A 81 2.40 -9.25 15.65
N GLY A 82 3.56 -8.75 15.20
CA GLY A 82 3.80 -7.33 15.00
C GLY A 82 3.03 -6.75 13.82
N TYR A 83 2.99 -5.42 13.74
CA TYR A 83 2.58 -4.74 12.52
C TYR A 83 3.56 -5.04 11.40
N ARG A 84 3.03 -5.22 10.19
CA ARG A 84 3.78 -5.54 8.98
C ARG A 84 3.13 -4.95 7.74
N LEU A 85 3.83 -5.00 6.62
CA LEU A 85 3.16 -4.85 5.33
C LEU A 85 2.24 -6.06 5.08
N PRO A 86 1.11 -5.88 4.37
CA PRO A 86 0.30 -7.00 3.94
C PRO A 86 1.11 -7.89 3.01
N ALA A 87 0.88 -9.20 3.09
CA ALA A 87 1.29 -10.09 2.02
C ALA A 87 0.47 -9.78 0.76
N GLU A 88 1.04 -10.03 -0.42
CA GLU A 88 0.38 -9.74 -1.69
C GLU A 88 -0.99 -10.43 -1.77
N ALA A 89 -1.10 -11.67 -1.30
CA ALA A 89 -2.34 -12.42 -1.28
C ALA A 89 -3.38 -11.83 -0.30
N GLU A 90 -2.94 -11.35 0.86
CA GLU A 90 -3.83 -10.67 1.81
C GLU A 90 -4.33 -9.34 1.25
N TRP A 91 -3.45 -8.59 0.59
CA TRP A 91 -3.79 -7.34 -0.07
C TRP A 91 -4.87 -7.57 -1.13
N GLU A 92 -4.67 -8.55 -2.03
CA GLU A 92 -5.66 -8.84 -3.07
C GLU A 92 -6.97 -9.37 -2.50
N TYR A 93 -6.91 -10.24 -1.49
CA TYR A 93 -8.10 -10.74 -0.80
C TYR A 93 -8.92 -9.60 -0.20
N ALA A 94 -8.26 -8.65 0.48
CA ALA A 94 -8.89 -7.46 1.02
C ALA A 94 -9.45 -6.56 -0.10
N ALA A 95 -8.69 -6.33 -1.17
CA ALA A 95 -9.09 -5.49 -2.30
C ALA A 95 -10.31 -6.06 -3.03
N ARG A 96 -10.45 -7.38 -3.10
CA ARG A 96 -11.62 -8.05 -3.68
C ARG A 96 -12.87 -8.01 -2.79
N GLY A 97 -12.77 -7.52 -1.56
CA GLY A 97 -13.89 -7.52 -0.59
C GLY A 97 -13.94 -8.79 0.29
N GLY A 98 -12.91 -9.63 0.25
CA GLY A 98 -12.79 -10.84 1.08
C GLY A 98 -14.01 -11.76 0.98
N ASN A 99 -14.49 -12.25 2.12
CA ASN A 99 -15.71 -13.08 2.19
C ASN A 99 -17.01 -12.35 1.80
N LYS A 100 -16.96 -11.03 1.62
CA LYS A 100 -18.09 -10.20 1.16
C LYS A 100 -17.94 -9.79 -0.30
N SER A 101 -16.97 -10.36 -1.01
CA SER A 101 -16.67 -10.02 -2.40
C SER A 101 -17.91 -10.14 -3.28
N LYS A 102 -18.15 -9.11 -4.09
CA LYS A 102 -19.14 -9.15 -5.17
C LYS A 102 -18.51 -9.38 -6.55
N GLY A 103 -17.21 -9.68 -6.61
CA GLY A 103 -16.50 -9.98 -7.86
C GLY A 103 -16.17 -8.77 -8.73
N TYR A 104 -16.15 -7.57 -8.15
CA TYR A 104 -15.85 -6.34 -8.89
C TYR A 104 -14.41 -6.28 -9.43
N LYS A 105 -14.26 -5.55 -10.54
CA LYS A 105 -12.99 -5.24 -11.19
C LYS A 105 -12.07 -4.36 -10.34
N TYR A 106 -12.65 -3.43 -9.59
CA TYR A 106 -11.97 -2.55 -8.65
C TYR A 106 -12.43 -2.82 -7.22
N SER A 107 -11.77 -2.21 -6.24
CA SER A 107 -12.12 -2.45 -4.84
C SER A 107 -13.46 -1.80 -4.47
N GLY A 108 -14.55 -2.55 -4.63
CA GLY A 108 -15.91 -2.16 -4.25
C GLY A 108 -16.84 -1.73 -5.38
N SER A 109 -16.36 -1.59 -6.62
CA SER A 109 -17.19 -1.19 -7.77
C SER A 109 -16.56 -1.60 -9.11
N ASP A 110 -17.37 -1.72 -10.16
CA ASP A 110 -16.88 -1.77 -11.55
C ASP A 110 -16.69 -0.38 -12.18
N ASN A 111 -17.27 0.65 -11.57
CA ASN A 111 -17.08 2.04 -11.95
C ASN A 111 -15.88 2.63 -11.21
N VAL A 112 -14.79 2.88 -11.94
CA VAL A 112 -13.52 3.36 -11.36
C VAL A 112 -13.63 4.73 -10.70
N ASP A 113 -14.53 5.59 -11.16
CA ASP A 113 -14.66 6.94 -10.61
C ASP A 113 -15.26 6.97 -9.21
N ASP A 114 -15.99 5.92 -8.81
CA ASP A 114 -16.59 5.84 -7.48
C ASP A 114 -15.58 5.48 -6.38
N ILE A 115 -14.49 4.81 -6.78
CA ILE A 115 -13.59 4.10 -5.86
C ILE A 115 -12.12 4.54 -5.92
N ALA A 116 -11.68 5.20 -7.01
CA ALA A 116 -10.25 5.44 -7.24
C ALA A 116 -9.94 6.88 -7.60
N TRP A 117 -8.77 7.33 -7.12
CA TRP A 117 -8.05 8.47 -7.66
C TRP A 117 -6.99 7.99 -8.65
N TYR A 118 -7.10 8.42 -9.91
CA TYR A 118 -6.19 8.06 -11.00
C TYR A 118 -5.97 9.26 -11.91
N TRP A 119 -5.15 9.13 -12.95
CA TRP A 119 -4.64 10.29 -13.70
C TRP A 119 -5.71 11.25 -14.22
N GLN A 120 -6.90 10.74 -14.54
CA GLN A 120 -7.99 11.55 -15.09
C GLN A 120 -8.73 12.35 -14.03
N ASN A 121 -8.86 11.85 -12.80
CA ASN A 121 -9.75 12.44 -11.80
C ASN A 121 -9.02 12.93 -10.54
N SER A 122 -7.69 12.91 -10.52
CA SER A 122 -6.88 13.26 -9.34
C SER A 122 -6.53 14.75 -9.20
N GLY A 123 -6.93 15.59 -10.17
CA GLY A 123 -6.69 17.03 -10.19
C GLY A 123 -7.95 17.88 -10.07
N ASP A 124 -7.83 19.17 -10.40
CA ASP A 124 -8.91 20.16 -10.26
C ASP A 124 -10.09 19.90 -11.22
N LYS A 125 -9.82 19.27 -12.37
CA LYS A 125 -10.82 18.88 -13.37
C LYS A 125 -10.62 17.44 -13.80
N TYR A 126 -11.68 16.84 -14.34
CA TYR A 126 -11.58 15.55 -15.03
C TYR A 126 -10.85 15.72 -16.37
N LEU A 127 -9.82 14.91 -16.63
CA LEU A 127 -9.02 14.93 -17.85
C LEU A 127 -9.49 13.88 -18.86
N THR A 128 -9.41 14.24 -20.14
CA THR A 128 -9.74 13.39 -21.29
C THR A 128 -8.62 13.46 -22.33
N GLY A 129 -8.52 12.44 -23.17
CA GLY A 129 -7.49 12.35 -24.20
C GLY A 129 -6.33 11.47 -23.77
N ASP A 130 -5.16 11.70 -24.36
CA ASP A 130 -3.96 10.94 -24.05
C ASP A 130 -3.35 11.41 -22.72
N TRP A 131 -2.66 10.48 -22.06
CA TRP A 131 -1.90 10.79 -20.86
C TRP A 131 -0.77 11.75 -21.22
N ASP A 132 -0.72 12.89 -20.53
CA ASP A 132 0.31 13.92 -20.71
C ASP A 132 0.69 14.53 -19.36
N LEU A 133 1.98 14.51 -19.05
CA LEU A 133 2.48 14.96 -17.76
C LEU A 133 2.24 16.45 -17.54
N ASP A 134 2.46 17.28 -18.57
CA ASP A 134 2.33 18.73 -18.44
C ASP A 134 0.86 19.13 -18.17
N THR A 135 -0.07 18.51 -18.88
CA THR A 135 -1.51 18.65 -18.65
C THR A 135 -1.89 18.24 -17.23
N MET A 136 -1.38 17.12 -16.73
CA MET A 136 -1.64 16.68 -15.35
C MET A 136 -1.11 17.65 -14.30
N MET A 137 0.12 18.14 -14.45
CA MET A 137 0.72 19.06 -13.49
C MET A 137 0.02 20.42 -13.50
N LYS A 138 -0.38 20.92 -14.68
CA LYS A 138 -1.21 22.13 -14.82
C LYS A 138 -2.61 21.97 -14.22
N ASN A 139 -3.14 20.75 -14.22
CA ASN A 139 -4.42 20.39 -13.60
C ASN A 139 -4.28 20.04 -12.11
N ASN A 140 -3.12 20.27 -11.49
CA ASN A 140 -2.92 20.05 -10.06
C ASN A 140 -3.16 18.58 -9.63
N CYS A 141 -2.97 17.62 -10.54
CA CYS A 141 -3.12 16.19 -10.25
C CYS A 141 -2.07 15.75 -9.22
N LYS A 142 -2.53 15.10 -8.16
CA LYS A 142 -1.70 14.62 -7.03
C LYS A 142 -2.46 13.53 -6.25
N THR A 143 -1.87 13.06 -5.16
CA THR A 143 -2.60 12.22 -4.19
C THR A 143 -3.88 12.92 -3.72
N GLN A 144 -4.73 12.25 -2.95
CA GLN A 144 -5.84 12.88 -2.25
C GLN A 144 -5.83 12.43 -0.78
N GLU A 145 -6.54 13.16 0.09
CA GLU A 145 -6.77 12.69 1.46
C GLU A 145 -7.42 11.29 1.42
N VAL A 146 -6.96 10.39 2.28
CA VAL A 146 -7.51 9.04 2.36
C VAL A 146 -9.00 9.05 2.68
N GLY A 147 -9.74 8.09 2.14
CA GLY A 147 -11.15 7.87 2.45
C GLY A 147 -12.13 8.86 1.83
N LYS A 148 -11.75 9.56 0.76
CA LYS A 148 -12.64 10.49 0.03
C LYS A 148 -13.46 9.82 -1.07
N LYS A 149 -13.11 8.60 -1.47
CA LYS A 149 -13.88 7.74 -2.37
C LYS A 149 -14.67 6.71 -1.57
N THR A 150 -15.49 5.91 -2.26
CA THR A 150 -16.33 4.89 -1.63
C THR A 150 -15.46 3.70 -1.16
N PRO A 151 -15.68 3.13 0.04
CA PRO A 151 -14.97 1.93 0.45
C PRO A 151 -15.49 0.69 -0.26
N ASN A 152 -14.70 -0.38 -0.18
CA ASN A 152 -15.15 -1.71 -0.58
C ASN A 152 -16.09 -2.38 0.44
N GLU A 153 -16.47 -3.63 0.17
CA GLU A 153 -17.42 -4.41 0.97
C GLU A 153 -16.93 -4.71 2.40
N LEU A 154 -15.62 -4.57 2.65
CA LEU A 154 -15.01 -4.69 3.97
C LEU A 154 -14.89 -3.34 4.69
N GLY A 155 -15.27 -2.23 4.05
CA GLY A 155 -15.13 -0.89 4.61
C GLY A 155 -13.70 -0.33 4.49
N ILE A 156 -12.87 -0.90 3.61
CA ILE A 156 -11.49 -0.47 3.36
C ILE A 156 -11.48 0.46 2.15
N TYR A 157 -10.74 1.57 2.26
CA TYR A 157 -10.69 2.62 1.27
C TYR A 157 -9.39 2.56 0.47
N ASP A 158 -9.42 3.14 -0.72
CA ASP A 158 -8.25 3.45 -1.54
C ASP A 158 -7.38 2.24 -1.92
N LEU A 159 -7.95 1.02 -1.90
CA LEU A 159 -7.29 -0.18 -2.46
C LEU A 159 -7.28 -0.19 -4.01
N SER A 160 -7.84 0.84 -4.62
CA SER A 160 -7.77 1.12 -6.05
C SER A 160 -7.48 2.63 -6.21
N GLY A 161 -6.34 3.00 -6.79
CA GLY A 161 -5.92 4.38 -7.00
C GLY A 161 -5.20 5.01 -5.80
N ASN A 162 -5.16 6.34 -5.77
CA ASN A 162 -4.45 7.18 -4.81
C ASN A 162 -2.94 6.92 -4.77
N VAL A 163 -2.42 5.95 -4.02
CA VAL A 163 -1.03 5.50 -4.14
C VAL A 163 -0.91 4.00 -4.38
N TRP A 164 0.14 3.60 -5.07
CA TRP A 164 0.57 2.20 -5.03
C TRP A 164 0.93 1.86 -3.58
N GLU A 165 0.79 0.59 -3.22
CA GLU A 165 1.06 0.14 -1.85
C GLU A 165 2.06 -1.00 -1.81
N TRP A 166 3.18 -0.80 -1.12
CA TRP A 166 4.14 -1.86 -0.85
C TRP A 166 3.50 -3.07 -0.15
N CYS A 167 3.85 -4.27 -0.62
CA CYS A 167 3.56 -5.54 0.03
C CYS A 167 4.84 -6.17 0.58
N SER A 168 4.73 -7.13 1.50
CA SER A 168 5.88 -7.85 2.04
C SER A 168 6.57 -8.76 1.03
N ASP A 169 5.83 -9.29 0.05
CA ASP A 169 6.33 -10.30 -0.88
C ASP A 169 7.41 -9.79 -1.83
N TRP A 170 8.34 -10.68 -2.15
CA TRP A 170 9.15 -10.53 -3.35
C TRP A 170 8.34 -10.87 -4.59
N TYR A 171 8.61 -10.17 -5.69
CA TYR A 171 7.91 -10.36 -6.95
C TYR A 171 8.28 -11.69 -7.63
N GLY A 172 7.30 -12.28 -8.33
CA GLY A 172 7.51 -13.32 -9.32
C GLY A 172 6.26 -14.14 -9.60
N GLY A 173 6.42 -15.21 -10.37
CA GLY A 173 5.31 -16.02 -10.88
C GLY A 173 4.46 -16.65 -9.77
N TYR A 174 3.16 -16.78 -10.05
CA TYR A 174 2.24 -17.52 -9.20
C TYR A 174 2.34 -19.02 -9.48
N SER A 175 2.16 -19.82 -8.43
CA SER A 175 1.90 -21.25 -8.61
C SER A 175 0.52 -21.46 -9.25
N SER A 176 0.38 -22.48 -10.08
CA SER A 176 -0.93 -22.94 -10.55
C SER A 176 -1.66 -23.81 -9.51
N SER A 177 -0.96 -24.28 -8.48
CA SER A 177 -1.55 -25.04 -7.39
C SER A 177 -2.21 -24.13 -6.35
N ALA A 178 -3.27 -24.62 -5.72
CA ALA A 178 -3.88 -23.95 -4.58
C ALA A 178 -2.89 -23.88 -3.40
N GLN A 179 -2.86 -22.73 -2.73
CA GLN A 179 -1.98 -22.47 -1.58
C GLN A 179 -2.80 -21.85 -0.44
N THR A 180 -2.42 -22.17 0.79
CA THR A 180 -2.91 -21.47 2.00
C THR A 180 -1.83 -20.49 2.44
N ASN A 181 -2.18 -19.21 2.61
CA ASN A 181 -1.25 -18.13 2.97
C ASN A 181 0.05 -18.12 2.15
N PRO A 182 -0.02 -18.05 0.80
CA PRO A 182 1.18 -18.02 -0.02
C PRO A 182 2.01 -16.78 0.31
N TYR A 183 3.31 -16.98 0.51
CA TYR A 183 4.27 -15.92 0.78
C TYR A 183 5.58 -16.18 0.03
N LYS A 184 6.05 -15.19 -0.74
CA LYS A 184 7.32 -15.29 -1.45
C LYS A 184 8.42 -14.53 -0.72
N ASN A 185 9.31 -15.30 -0.09
CA ASN A 185 10.36 -14.80 0.81
C ASN A 185 11.72 -14.48 0.15
N SER A 186 11.87 -14.69 -1.16
CA SER A 186 13.09 -14.32 -1.91
C SER A 186 12.82 -13.77 -3.31
N GLY A 187 13.68 -12.84 -3.75
CA GLY A 187 13.63 -12.23 -5.08
C GLY A 187 14.49 -10.96 -5.17
N SER A 188 14.30 -10.18 -6.24
CA SER A 188 15.06 -8.94 -6.50
C SER A 188 14.24 -7.66 -6.29
N ASN A 189 12.94 -7.71 -6.58
CA ASN A 189 12.02 -6.59 -6.44
C ASN A 189 10.88 -6.96 -5.47
N ARG A 190 10.37 -5.99 -4.73
CA ARG A 190 9.19 -6.14 -3.86
C ARG A 190 7.93 -5.82 -4.65
N VAL A 191 6.83 -6.48 -4.30
CA VAL A 191 5.52 -6.26 -4.90
C VAL A 191 4.93 -4.95 -4.41
N PHE A 192 4.23 -4.23 -5.29
CA PHE A 192 3.22 -3.25 -4.88
C PHE A 192 1.95 -3.34 -5.73
N ARG A 193 0.83 -2.90 -5.15
CA ARG A 193 -0.53 -3.11 -5.68
C ARG A 193 -1.39 -1.84 -5.59
N GLY A 194 -2.50 -1.81 -6.31
CA GLY A 194 -3.55 -0.78 -6.14
C GLY A 194 -3.69 0.28 -7.23
N GLY A 195 -2.69 0.54 -8.06
CA GLY A 195 -2.69 1.71 -8.95
C GLY A 195 -2.34 2.98 -8.18
N SER A 196 -2.40 4.14 -8.82
CA SER A 196 -2.22 5.42 -8.13
C SER A 196 -2.83 6.59 -8.90
N TRP A 197 -2.82 7.77 -8.28
CA TRP A 197 -3.23 9.05 -8.86
C TRP A 197 -2.56 9.39 -10.19
N TYR A 198 -1.39 8.79 -10.46
CA TYR A 198 -0.54 9.08 -11.60
C TYR A 198 -0.83 8.21 -12.83
N TYR A 199 -1.40 7.02 -12.62
CA TYR A 199 -1.49 5.95 -13.62
C TYR A 199 -2.92 5.76 -14.16
N PHE A 200 -3.07 4.87 -15.15
CA PHE A 200 -4.33 4.58 -15.81
C PHE A 200 -5.31 3.83 -14.90
N ALA A 201 -6.60 3.99 -15.17
CA ALA A 201 -7.65 3.20 -14.54
C ALA A 201 -7.45 1.68 -14.73
N THR A 202 -6.69 1.23 -15.73
CA THR A 202 -6.35 -0.19 -15.90
C THR A 202 -5.40 -0.72 -14.84
N ASP A 203 -4.61 0.15 -14.24
CA ASP A 203 -3.59 -0.18 -13.25
C ASP A 203 -4.19 -0.26 -11.83
N ALA A 204 -5.36 0.35 -11.63
CA ALA A 204 -6.10 0.31 -10.37
C ALA A 204 -6.92 -0.98 -10.13
N ARG A 205 -6.92 -1.92 -11.08
CA ARG A 205 -7.64 -3.19 -10.95
C ARG A 205 -7.08 -4.00 -9.79
N VAL A 206 -7.94 -4.70 -9.06
CA VAL A 206 -7.53 -5.52 -7.88
C VAL A 206 -6.53 -6.62 -8.22
N ALA A 207 -6.50 -7.09 -9.48
CA ALA A 207 -5.58 -8.11 -9.95
C ALA A 207 -4.28 -7.54 -10.55
N PHE A 208 -4.17 -6.22 -10.74
CA PHE A 208 -2.95 -5.63 -11.28
C PHE A 208 -1.87 -5.61 -10.20
N ARG A 209 -0.65 -5.92 -10.62
CA ARG A 209 0.53 -5.97 -9.75
C ARG A 209 1.72 -5.38 -10.48
N TYR A 210 2.59 -4.74 -9.72
CA TYR A 210 3.87 -4.24 -10.21
C TYR A 210 4.96 -4.54 -9.18
N SER A 211 6.20 -4.19 -9.51
CA SER A 211 7.31 -4.36 -8.59
C SER A 211 8.40 -3.32 -8.81
N SER A 212 9.17 -3.04 -7.78
CA SER A 212 10.41 -2.28 -7.90
C SER A 212 11.42 -2.72 -6.85
N SER A 213 12.65 -2.21 -6.96
CA SER A 213 13.69 -2.41 -5.96
C SER A 213 13.19 -1.94 -4.60
N PRO A 214 13.50 -2.66 -3.49
CA PRO A 214 13.08 -2.24 -2.15
C PRO A 214 13.65 -0.86 -1.75
N SER A 215 14.70 -0.38 -2.42
CA SER A 215 15.30 0.94 -2.20
C SER A 215 14.74 2.04 -3.09
N SER A 216 13.78 1.74 -3.97
CA SER A 216 13.14 2.74 -4.82
C SER A 216 12.08 3.52 -4.06
N THR A 217 11.92 4.79 -4.41
CA THR A 217 10.84 5.66 -3.95
C THR A 217 10.15 6.30 -5.15
N TYR A 218 8.85 6.57 -5.01
CA TYR A 218 8.09 7.29 -6.01
C TYR A 218 7.06 8.20 -5.34
N ARG A 219 6.74 9.30 -6.00
CA ARG A 219 5.67 10.25 -5.61
C ARG A 219 4.24 9.68 -5.65
N SER A 220 4.12 8.42 -6.01
CA SER A 220 2.86 7.71 -6.18
C SER A 220 2.90 6.31 -5.55
N LEU A 221 3.88 6.05 -4.69
CA LEU A 221 4.05 4.79 -3.95
C LEU A 221 4.17 5.08 -2.46
N GLY A 222 3.25 4.50 -1.70
CA GLY A 222 3.20 4.47 -0.25
C GLY A 222 2.99 3.05 0.26
N PHE A 223 2.25 2.90 1.35
CA PHE A 223 1.93 1.59 1.92
C PHE A 223 0.74 1.67 2.87
N ARG A 224 0.21 0.50 3.24
CA ARG A 224 -0.66 0.33 4.40
C ARG A 224 -0.14 -0.78 5.29
N ILE A 225 -0.58 -0.79 6.54
CA ILE A 225 -0.20 -1.80 7.52
C ILE A 225 -1.18 -2.96 7.59
N ALA A 226 -0.70 -4.11 8.02
CA ALA A 226 -1.46 -5.28 8.42
C ALA A 226 -0.94 -5.79 9.76
N ARG A 227 -1.76 -6.59 10.45
CA ARG A 227 -1.39 -7.26 11.69
C ARG A 227 -2.20 -8.55 11.79
N THR A 228 -1.55 -9.62 12.22
CA THR A 228 -2.23 -10.87 12.55
C THR A 228 -2.96 -10.72 13.89
N VAL A 229 -4.20 -11.20 13.98
CA VAL A 229 -4.99 -11.21 15.22
C VAL A 229 -4.89 -12.60 15.84
N PRO A 230 -4.59 -12.72 17.15
CA PRO A 230 -4.59 -14.00 17.85
C PRO A 230 -5.95 -14.68 17.91
#